data_AF-A0AAP1G8W0-F1
#
_entry.id   AF-A0AAP1G8W0-F1
#
_cell.length_a   1.000
_cell.length_b   1.000
_cell.length_c   1.000
_cell.angle_alpha   90.00
_cell.angle_beta   90.00
_cell.angle_gamma   90.00
#
_symmetry.space_group_name_H-M   'P 1'
#
loop_
_entity.id
_entity.type
_entity.pdbx_description
1 polymer ?
#
loop_
_entity_poly.entity_id
_entity_poly.type
_entity_poly.pdbx_seq_one_letter_code
_entity_poly.pdbx_strand_id
1 'polypeptide(L)'
;MTKTALTLLGLIATTAHAAEPKCSTQTLNGHTSELCVTSAPFQHDYYALRVDRALIFVLPDDYIEDVALTHTIPKDAAIEFPLSQQGTPTVKISGGCAPVSESRDGKSIEVGRRCSFKWGNVDILKDLAIRYE
;
A
#
# COMPACT_ATOMS: atom_id res chain seq x y z
N MET A 1 7.76 -58.55 -29.66
CA MET A 1 7.59 -57.12 -30.01
C MET A 1 6.83 -56.45 -28.87
N THR A 2 7.51 -55.70 -28.02
CA THR A 2 6.89 -54.98 -26.90
C THR A 2 7.23 -53.51 -27.10
N LYS A 3 6.24 -52.70 -27.48
CA LYS A 3 6.42 -51.26 -27.68
C LYS A 3 6.10 -50.56 -26.36
N THR A 4 7.14 -50.08 -25.69
CA THR A 4 7.04 -49.21 -24.52
C THR A 4 6.60 -47.82 -24.98
N ALA A 5 5.41 -47.39 -24.60
CA ALA A 5 4.95 -46.02 -24.85
C ALA A 5 5.44 -45.12 -23.70
N LEU A 6 6.40 -44.25 -23.97
CA LEU A 6 6.77 -43.15 -23.07
C LEU A 6 5.67 -42.09 -23.14
N THR A 7 4.93 -41.91 -22.06
CA THR A 7 3.99 -40.78 -21.90
C THR A 7 4.76 -39.61 -21.28
N LEU A 8 5.00 -38.58 -22.09
CA LEU A 8 5.65 -37.35 -21.65
C LEU A 8 4.62 -36.47 -20.92
N LEU A 9 4.65 -36.43 -19.60
CA LEU A 9 3.85 -35.49 -18.80
C LEU A 9 4.44 -34.07 -18.97
N GLY A 10 3.80 -33.24 -19.79
CA GLY A 10 4.12 -31.82 -19.87
C GLY A 10 3.66 -31.10 -18.61
N LEU A 11 4.60 -30.51 -17.85
CA LEU A 11 4.29 -29.59 -16.76
C LEU A 11 3.66 -28.33 -17.36
N ILE A 12 2.35 -28.15 -17.16
CA ILE A 12 1.68 -26.88 -17.39
C ILE A 12 2.08 -25.98 -16.22
N ALA A 13 3.11 -25.16 -16.41
CA ALA A 13 3.45 -24.11 -15.46
C ALA A 13 2.35 -23.04 -15.53
N THR A 14 1.43 -23.04 -14.57
CA THR A 14 0.51 -21.92 -14.38
C THR A 14 1.34 -20.74 -13.86
N THR A 15 1.53 -19.74 -14.71
CA THR A 15 2.04 -18.45 -14.25
C THR A 15 0.94 -17.81 -13.39
N ALA A 16 1.09 -17.92 -12.07
CA ALA A 16 0.29 -17.15 -11.14
C ALA A 16 0.64 -15.67 -11.35
N HIS A 17 -0.16 -14.98 -12.15
CA HIS A 17 -0.07 -13.53 -12.26
C HIS A 17 -0.63 -12.96 -10.96
N ALA A 18 0.22 -12.32 -10.17
CA ALA A 18 -0.24 -11.51 -9.06
C ALA A 18 -1.20 -10.45 -9.62
N ALA A 19 -2.35 -10.25 -8.98
CA ALA A 19 -3.29 -9.22 -9.40
C ALA A 19 -2.57 -7.87 -9.49
N GLU A 20 -2.82 -7.11 -10.58
CA GLU A 20 -2.23 -5.79 -10.72
C GLU A 20 -2.70 -4.89 -9.56
N PRO A 21 -1.79 -4.19 -8.86
CA PRO A 21 -2.18 -3.29 -7.79
C PRO A 21 -3.08 -2.16 -8.30
N LYS A 22 -4.14 -1.86 -7.58
CA LYS A 22 -4.96 -0.66 -7.84
C LYS A 22 -4.27 0.53 -7.18
N CYS A 23 -3.88 1.53 -7.95
CA CYS A 23 -3.14 2.68 -7.43
C CYS A 23 -3.93 3.98 -7.58
N SER A 24 -3.77 4.87 -6.62
CA SER A 24 -4.29 6.25 -6.67
C SER A 24 -3.18 7.21 -6.26
N THR A 25 -3.07 8.31 -6.99
CA THR A 25 -1.99 9.29 -6.81
C THR A 25 -2.57 10.64 -6.38
N GLN A 26 -1.86 11.34 -5.50
CA GLN A 26 -2.22 12.69 -5.04
C GLN A 26 -0.96 13.54 -4.90
N THR A 27 -1.00 14.77 -5.42
CA THR A 27 0.08 15.75 -5.20
C THR A 27 -0.36 16.78 -4.16
N LEU A 28 0.40 16.90 -3.07
CA LEU A 28 0.16 17.85 -1.96
C LEU A 28 1.47 18.49 -1.54
N ASN A 29 1.48 19.80 -1.27
CA ASN A 29 2.64 20.52 -0.72
C ASN A 29 3.97 20.30 -1.49
N GLY A 30 3.90 20.06 -2.81
CA GLY A 30 5.08 19.79 -3.64
C GLY A 30 5.55 18.33 -3.67
N HIS A 31 4.88 17.44 -2.94
CA HIS A 31 5.17 15.99 -2.91
C HIS A 31 4.08 15.22 -3.65
N THR A 32 4.47 14.16 -4.36
CA THR A 32 3.53 13.26 -5.04
C THR A 32 3.49 11.93 -4.33
N SER A 33 2.33 11.60 -3.77
CA SER A 33 2.09 10.34 -3.09
C SER A 33 1.28 9.40 -3.95
N GLU A 34 1.59 8.11 -3.86
CA GLU A 34 0.85 7.01 -4.48
C GLU A 34 0.46 6.02 -3.39
N LEU A 35 -0.82 5.70 -3.32
CA LEU A 35 -1.33 4.60 -2.50
C LEU A 35 -1.82 3.50 -3.43
N CYS A 36 -1.23 2.32 -3.30
CA CYS A 36 -1.66 1.13 -4.03
C CYS A 36 -2.23 0.07 -3.10
N VAL A 37 -3.27 -0.61 -3.54
CA VAL A 37 -3.84 -1.79 -2.88
C VAL A 37 -3.65 -3.00 -3.77
N THR A 38 -3.05 -4.05 -3.21
CA THR A 38 -2.97 -5.37 -3.83
C THR A 38 -3.90 -6.31 -3.10
N SER A 39 -4.86 -6.89 -3.83
CA SER A 39 -5.87 -7.80 -3.29
C SER A 39 -5.73 -9.18 -3.94
N ALA A 40 -5.90 -10.23 -3.15
CA ALA A 40 -5.98 -11.60 -3.65
C ALA A 40 -7.01 -12.42 -2.87
N PRO A 41 -7.72 -13.38 -3.51
CA PRO A 41 -8.71 -14.21 -2.83
C PRO A 41 -8.12 -14.92 -1.59
N PHE A 42 -8.83 -14.83 -0.46
CA PHE A 42 -8.46 -15.45 0.81
C PHE A 42 -7.10 -14.99 1.37
N GLN A 43 -6.66 -13.77 1.03
CA GLN A 43 -5.48 -13.11 1.58
C GLN A 43 -5.85 -11.71 2.09
N HIS A 44 -4.99 -11.14 2.92
CA HIS A 44 -5.10 -9.72 3.29
C HIS A 44 -4.90 -8.83 2.08
N ASP A 45 -5.61 -7.70 2.07
CA ASP A 45 -5.26 -6.61 1.19
C ASP A 45 -3.99 -5.92 1.70
N TYR A 46 -3.05 -5.62 0.81
CA TYR A 46 -1.80 -4.92 1.17
C TYR A 46 -1.78 -3.52 0.60
N TYR A 47 -1.59 -2.54 1.49
CA TYR A 47 -1.52 -1.12 1.20
C TYR A 47 -0.06 -0.69 1.12
N ALA A 48 0.38 -0.27 -0.07
CA ALA A 48 1.70 0.28 -0.30
C ALA A 48 1.62 1.79 -0.47
N LEU A 49 2.30 2.54 0.42
CA LEU A 49 2.44 3.98 0.31
C LEU A 49 3.81 4.32 -0.30
N ARG A 50 3.80 5.10 -1.38
CA ARG A 50 4.98 5.76 -1.94
C ARG A 50 4.85 7.27 -1.86
N VAL A 51 5.95 7.95 -1.60
CA VAL A 51 6.06 9.42 -1.67
C VAL A 51 7.27 9.75 -2.53
N ASP A 52 7.09 10.59 -3.55
CA ASP A 52 8.12 10.96 -4.53
C ASP A 52 8.84 9.74 -5.15
N ARG A 53 8.06 8.68 -5.41
CA ARG A 53 8.47 7.35 -5.92
C ARG A 53 9.25 6.47 -4.93
N ALA A 54 9.51 6.94 -3.72
CA ALA A 54 10.11 6.12 -2.67
C ALA A 54 9.05 5.31 -1.92
N LEU A 55 9.31 4.02 -1.71
CA LEU A 55 8.45 3.17 -0.88
C LEU A 55 8.64 3.50 0.59
N ILE A 56 7.53 3.81 1.27
CA ILE A 56 7.52 4.21 2.67
C ILE A 56 7.13 3.05 3.57
N PHE A 57 6.00 2.40 3.26
CA PHE A 57 5.58 1.18 3.93
C PHE A 57 4.74 0.29 3.02
N VAL A 58 4.62 -0.96 3.41
CA VAL A 58 3.58 -1.90 2.97
C VAL A 58 2.94 -2.48 4.22
N LEU A 59 1.64 -2.28 4.40
CA LEU A 59 0.90 -2.74 5.58
C LEU A 59 -0.32 -3.54 5.13
N PRO A 60 -0.70 -4.62 5.84
CA PRO A 60 -1.99 -5.27 5.59
C PRO A 60 -3.15 -4.37 6.05
N ASP A 61 -4.32 -4.62 5.50
CA ASP A 61 -5.61 -4.02 5.86
C ASP A 61 -5.89 -3.94 7.37
N ASP A 62 -5.47 -4.93 8.16
CA ASP A 62 -5.64 -4.94 9.62
C ASP A 62 -4.85 -3.84 10.35
N TYR A 63 -3.75 -3.36 9.77
CA TYR A 63 -2.85 -2.39 10.42
C TYR A 63 -2.85 -1.01 9.76
N ILE A 64 -3.64 -0.80 8.69
CA ILE A 64 -3.68 0.48 7.97
C ILE A 64 -4.66 1.49 8.60
N GLU A 65 -5.49 1.07 9.55
CA GLU A 65 -6.58 1.90 10.12
C GLU A 65 -6.09 3.03 11.03
N ASP A 66 -5.05 2.78 11.83
CA ASP A 66 -4.38 3.77 12.67
C ASP A 66 -2.87 3.46 12.73
N VAL A 67 -2.09 4.26 12.03
CA VAL A 67 -0.66 4.07 11.81
C VAL A 67 0.13 5.15 12.54
N ALA A 68 1.17 4.71 13.24
CA ALA A 68 2.13 5.57 13.92
C ALA A 68 3.54 4.99 13.79
N LEU A 69 4.30 5.45 12.79
CA LEU A 69 5.68 5.03 12.55
C LEU A 69 6.64 6.14 12.98
N THR A 70 7.61 5.82 13.82
CA THR A 70 8.64 6.79 14.27
C THR A 70 9.98 6.43 13.66
N HIS A 71 10.62 7.39 12.99
CA HIS A 71 11.97 7.29 12.46
C HIS A 71 12.92 8.15 13.28
N THR A 72 14.09 7.61 13.62
CA THR A 72 15.18 8.36 14.27
C THR A 72 16.26 8.61 13.24
N ILE A 73 16.55 9.88 12.99
CA ILE A 73 17.49 10.30 11.96
C ILE A 73 18.92 10.01 12.46
N PRO A 74 19.71 9.18 11.75
CA PRO A 74 21.10 8.93 12.08
C PRO A 74 21.92 10.23 12.05
N LYS A 75 22.81 10.42 13.03
CA LYS A 75 23.62 11.64 13.16
C LYS A 75 24.67 11.80 12.05
N ASP A 76 25.16 10.68 11.50
CA ASP A 76 26.39 10.65 10.70
C ASP A 76 26.11 10.52 9.19
N ALA A 77 25.10 11.24 8.70
CA ALA A 77 24.80 11.45 7.27
C ALA A 77 24.44 10.18 6.47
N ALA A 78 23.53 9.35 7.00
CA ALA A 78 22.79 8.43 6.14
C ALA A 78 22.06 9.23 5.03
N ILE A 79 21.90 8.62 3.84
CA ILE A 79 21.02 9.17 2.81
C ILE A 79 19.59 9.09 3.37
N GLU A 80 19.04 10.24 3.71
CA GLU A 80 17.71 10.38 4.32
C GLU A 80 16.71 10.97 3.33
N PHE A 81 15.44 10.61 3.49
CA PHE A 81 14.38 11.27 2.75
C PHE A 81 14.36 12.77 3.06
N PRO A 82 14.22 13.66 2.06
CA PRO A 82 14.11 15.10 2.32
C PRO A 82 13.02 15.44 3.34
N LEU A 83 11.88 14.73 3.28
CA LEU A 83 10.78 14.88 4.24
C LEU A 83 11.13 14.47 5.68
N SER A 84 12.18 13.67 5.90
CA SER A 84 12.67 13.38 7.24
C SER A 84 13.35 14.59 7.87
N GLN A 85 13.93 15.50 7.08
CA GLN A 85 14.78 16.59 7.57
C GLN A 85 13.97 17.82 8.03
N GLN A 86 13.17 17.65 9.09
CA GLN A 86 12.30 18.71 9.63
C GLN A 86 12.89 19.46 10.84
N GLY A 87 14.19 19.30 11.11
CA GLY A 87 14.90 19.99 12.19
C GLY A 87 14.86 19.29 13.56
N THR A 88 14.29 18.08 13.64
CA THR A 88 14.24 17.25 14.86
C THR A 88 15.00 15.94 14.66
N PRO A 89 15.55 15.32 15.74
CA PRO A 89 16.26 14.05 15.64
C PRO A 89 15.33 12.85 15.36
N THR A 90 14.03 13.04 15.53
CA THR A 90 13.00 12.05 15.23
C THR A 90 11.90 12.68 14.39
N VAL A 91 11.30 11.88 13.50
CA VAL A 91 10.16 12.26 12.68
C VAL A 91 9.12 11.14 12.71
N LYS A 92 7.84 11.50 12.64
CA LYS A 92 6.73 10.53 12.73
C LYS A 92 5.90 10.54 11.46
N ILE A 93 5.55 9.37 10.95
CA ILE A 93 4.48 9.19 9.98
C ILE A 93 3.24 8.75 10.75
N SER A 94 2.14 9.48 10.59
CA SER A 94 0.90 9.22 11.32
C SER A 94 -0.33 9.41 10.44
N GLY A 95 -1.36 8.62 10.68
CA GLY A 95 -2.60 8.69 9.91
C GLY A 95 -3.27 7.34 9.86
N GLY A 96 -4.08 7.11 8.85
CA GLY A 96 -4.75 5.84 8.68
C GLY A 96 -5.82 5.89 7.60
N CYS A 97 -6.52 4.77 7.47
CA CYS A 97 -7.58 4.60 6.50
C CYS A 97 -8.89 4.23 7.18
N ALA A 98 -9.99 4.85 6.75
CA ALA A 98 -11.34 4.51 7.18
C ALA A 98 -12.10 3.79 6.06
N PRO A 99 -13.01 2.85 6.39
CA PRO A 99 -13.82 2.17 5.40
C PRO A 99 -14.74 3.15 4.67
N VAL A 100 -14.88 2.96 3.36
CA VAL A 100 -15.89 3.60 2.53
C VAL A 100 -16.94 2.54 2.21
N SER A 101 -18.17 2.76 2.66
CA SER A 101 -19.27 1.81 2.49
C SER A 101 -20.36 2.33 1.58
N GLU A 102 -20.99 1.41 0.86
CA GLU A 102 -22.20 1.66 0.08
C GLU A 102 -23.33 0.74 0.54
N SER A 103 -24.57 1.23 0.44
CA SER A 103 -25.74 0.39 0.68
C SER A 103 -26.08 -0.39 -0.59
N ARG A 104 -26.04 -1.73 -0.51
CA ARG A 104 -26.51 -2.65 -1.55
C ARG A 104 -27.50 -3.63 -0.92
N ASP A 105 -28.72 -3.68 -1.44
CA ASP A 105 -29.81 -4.52 -0.92
C ASP A 105 -30.06 -4.39 0.60
N GLY A 106 -29.98 -3.16 1.11
CA GLY A 106 -30.16 -2.86 2.54
C GLY A 106 -28.99 -3.27 3.44
N LYS A 107 -27.86 -3.73 2.87
CA LYS A 107 -26.63 -4.07 3.59
C LYS A 107 -25.55 -3.03 3.30
N SER A 108 -24.76 -2.70 4.33
CA SER A 108 -23.56 -1.87 4.19
C SER A 108 -22.42 -2.75 3.69
N ILE A 109 -21.89 -2.44 2.51
CA ILE A 109 -20.77 -3.16 1.89
C ILE A 109 -19.59 -2.21 1.80
N GLU A 110 -18.43 -2.60 2.34
CA GLU A 110 -17.19 -1.86 2.14
C GLU A 110 -16.78 -1.97 0.67
N VAL A 111 -16.64 -0.83 0.00
CA VAL A 111 -16.28 -0.73 -1.42
C VAL A 111 -14.90 -0.13 -1.63
N GLY A 112 -14.21 0.19 -0.54
CA GLY A 112 -12.89 0.81 -0.57
C GLY A 112 -12.55 1.45 0.78
N ARG A 113 -11.45 2.20 0.79
CA ARG A 113 -11.01 2.97 1.96
C ARG A 113 -10.61 4.39 1.60
N ARG A 114 -10.71 5.28 2.58
CA ARG A 114 -10.27 6.67 2.50
C ARG A 114 -9.10 6.87 3.45
N CYS A 115 -7.98 7.30 2.93
CA CYS A 115 -6.72 7.36 3.67
C CYS A 115 -6.18 8.79 3.79
N SER A 116 -5.63 9.09 4.96
CA SER A 116 -4.97 10.37 5.27
C SER A 116 -3.71 10.09 6.06
N PHE A 117 -2.58 10.64 5.62
CA PHE A 117 -1.28 10.47 6.27
C PHE A 117 -0.48 11.77 6.31
N LYS A 118 0.18 11.98 7.44
CA LYS A 118 1.15 13.05 7.68
C LYS A 118 2.54 12.49 7.87
N TRP A 119 3.54 13.20 7.38
CA TRP A 119 4.94 13.01 7.70
C TRP A 119 5.44 14.23 8.48
N GLY A 120 5.62 14.07 9.79
CA GLY A 120 5.81 15.20 10.70
C GLY A 120 4.63 16.16 10.59
N ASN A 121 4.89 17.40 10.18
CA ASN A 121 3.85 18.42 10.02
C ASN A 121 3.30 18.53 8.59
N VAL A 122 3.77 17.71 7.65
CA VAL A 122 3.40 17.78 6.23
C VAL A 122 2.33 16.73 5.91
N ASP A 123 1.20 17.15 5.36
CA ASP A 123 0.23 16.25 4.76
C ASP A 123 0.84 15.64 3.48
N ILE A 124 1.04 14.32 3.48
CA ILE A 124 1.50 13.56 2.31
C ILE A 124 0.32 12.87 1.61
N LEU A 125 -0.76 12.56 2.33
CA LEU A 125 -2.04 12.11 1.78
C LEU A 125 -3.17 12.75 2.58
N LYS A 126 -4.22 13.18 1.89
CA LYS A 126 -5.40 13.75 2.53
C LYS A 126 -6.67 13.28 1.84
N ASP A 127 -7.48 12.54 2.57
CA ASP A 127 -8.78 12.02 2.17
C ASP A 127 -8.77 11.29 0.83
N LEU A 128 -7.65 10.63 0.49
CA LEU A 128 -7.51 9.90 -0.76
C LEU A 128 -8.34 8.63 -0.69
N ALA A 129 -9.35 8.52 -1.55
CA ALA A 129 -10.20 7.34 -1.64
C ALA A 129 -9.63 6.34 -2.66
N ILE A 130 -9.48 5.09 -2.25
CA ILE A 130 -9.20 3.96 -3.13
C ILE A 130 -10.39 3.01 -3.11
N ARG A 131 -10.85 2.58 -4.29
CA ARG A 131 -11.99 1.66 -4.43
C ARG A 131 -11.49 0.28 -4.84
N TYR A 132 -12.10 -0.76 -4.27
CA TYR A 132 -11.78 -2.15 -4.59
C TYR A 132 -12.40 -2.63 -5.89
N GLU A 133 -13.39 -1.89 -6.42
CA GLU A 133 -14.03 -2.09 -7.72
C GLU A 133 -13.58 -0.99 -8.69
#